data_AF-A0A0F8B343-F1
#
_entry.id   AF-A0A0F8B343-F1
#
_cell.length_a   1.000
_cell.length_b   1.000
_cell.length_c   1.000
_cell.angle_alpha   90.00
_cell.angle_beta   90.00
_cell.angle_gamma   90.00
#
_symmetry.space_group_name_H-M   'P 1'
#
loop_
_entity.id
_entity.type
_entity.pdbx_description
1 polymer ?
#
loop_
_entity_poly.entity_id
_entity_poly.type
_entity_poly.pdbx_seq_one_letter_code
_entity_poly.pdbx_strand_id
1 'polypeptide(L)'
;MDALQAKLQALSDDFQKLQQDLQEKVAARQKLDSQKQENLTVQAEFERLKDGDVIYKTVGPVLLKQEKFEAENTVSGRLDFISGEISRVEVQIKEIQDKMETKKTEIIQVQSKMDRLQMRHGQPLSVKEITRASEDFNFNTNLQFKYWVRSTKALYQEAVFAARENDFRRAYFYLYRHSILVLQILPSHPEFKDVESKKLYRPLTKALPTVLKLMEEFKPRIEEEYNEWQRMQPNEQLQSPQKPPTQREMFREILDPNARKNVRVIDATENLELAMRVGRAVQEKRDNESARPVERYGGDGMRWPGPSQTRLFEPPSQEQQKADDDVFQQQMQAARRNLDFSRLDAPAPSLSVRSPQRPPKDLPVPEPKINEPEFVFAPGAYLESGEPLRPMFLPSGLRKAFVALARVNTSRHIETCGMLCGAPQNGALYIHELLVPEQVGTSDTCETVNELAIYEHLEKHNLVCYGWIHTHPTQTCFMSSRDLHTHASYQAGLPEAIAIVCAPTSEPSYGIFRLTDPSGKDHILDCRQTATFHPHSIDNIYTKCNKPIGHVIEREDLTFTVVDLR
;
A
#
# COMPACT_ATOMS: atom_id res chain seq x y z
N MET A 1 29.54 7.43 10.69
CA MET A 1 28.27 6.74 10.39
C MET A 1 27.66 6.17 11.66
N ASP A 2 28.38 5.34 12.41
CA ASP A 2 27.88 4.68 13.62
C ASP A 2 27.33 5.62 14.70
N ALA A 3 27.98 6.77 14.95
CA ALA A 3 27.50 7.76 15.92
C ALA A 3 26.20 8.46 15.52
N LEU A 4 25.94 8.63 14.22
CA LEU A 4 24.69 9.20 13.71
C LEU A 4 23.57 8.16 13.71
N GLN A 5 23.91 6.91 13.38
CA GLN A 5 22.97 5.78 13.41
C GLN A 5 22.51 5.47 14.84
N ALA A 6 23.43 5.50 15.81
CA ALA A 6 23.10 5.40 17.23
C ALA A 6 22.22 6.58 17.70
N LYS A 7 22.46 7.79 17.19
CA LYS A 7 21.65 8.97 17.49
C LYS A 7 20.25 8.87 16.88
N LEU A 8 20.11 8.35 15.67
CA LEU A 8 18.83 8.11 15.02
C LEU A 8 18.03 7.05 15.78
N GLN A 9 18.68 5.95 16.18
CA GLN A 9 18.05 4.90 16.97
C GLN A 9 17.54 5.45 18.30
N ALA A 10 18.37 6.20 19.04
CA ALA A 10 17.96 6.80 20.31
C ALA A 10 16.78 7.78 20.15
N LEU A 11 16.79 8.60 19.10
CA LEU A 11 15.68 9.51 18.81
C LEU A 11 14.40 8.76 18.41
N SER A 12 14.51 7.65 17.68
CA SER A 12 13.39 6.79 17.32
C SER A 12 12.78 6.11 18.55
N ASP A 13 13.62 5.57 19.44
CA ASP A 13 13.19 4.95 20.70
C ASP A 13 12.49 5.98 21.61
N ASP A 14 13.02 7.21 21.69
CA ASP A 14 12.39 8.31 22.44
C ASP A 14 11.06 8.73 21.83
N PHE A 15 10.95 8.76 20.50
CA PHE A 15 9.70 9.05 19.81
C PHE A 15 8.64 7.96 20.06
N GLN A 16 9.04 6.68 20.05
CA GLN A 16 8.16 5.56 20.39
C GLN A 16 7.65 5.64 21.84
N LYS A 17 8.52 6.00 22.80
CA LYS A 17 8.10 6.22 24.20
C LYS A 17 7.08 7.35 24.30
N LEU A 18 7.31 8.49 23.63
CA LEU A 18 6.35 9.59 23.62
C LEU A 18 5.02 9.20 22.96
N GLN A 19 5.05 8.33 21.96
CA GLN A 19 3.85 7.80 21.31
C GLN A 19 3.04 6.89 22.26
N GLN A 20 3.72 6.06 23.05
CA GLN A 20 3.10 5.24 24.09
C GLN A 20 2.50 6.12 25.20
N ASP A 21 3.25 7.11 25.69
CA ASP A 21 2.77 8.06 26.70
C ASP A 21 1.53 8.83 26.21
N LEU A 22 1.51 9.26 24.94
CA LEU A 22 0.35 9.90 24.33
C LEU A 22 -0.87 8.97 24.36
N GLN A 23 -0.69 7.71 24.01
CA GLN A 23 -1.77 6.72 24.01
C GLN A 23 -2.35 6.52 25.42
N GLU A 24 -1.50 6.45 26.45
CA GLU A 24 -1.92 6.35 27.84
C GLU A 24 -2.72 7.59 28.30
N LYS A 25 -2.28 8.79 27.93
CA LYS A 25 -2.99 10.04 28.28
C LYS A 25 -4.31 10.18 27.55
N VAL A 26 -4.38 9.80 26.27
CA VAL A 26 -5.63 9.77 25.51
C VAL A 26 -6.62 8.78 26.11
N ALA A 27 -6.17 7.58 26.51
CA ALA A 27 -7.02 6.60 27.19
C ALA A 27 -7.53 7.12 28.54
N ALA A 28 -6.68 7.80 29.32
CA ALA A 28 -7.09 8.43 30.58
C ALA A 28 -8.15 9.53 30.36
N ARG A 29 -8.00 10.36 29.32
CA ARG A 29 -8.99 11.38 28.93
C ARG A 29 -10.34 10.77 28.57
N GLN A 30 -10.35 9.71 27.76
CA GLN A 30 -11.58 9.01 27.38
C GLN A 30 -12.31 8.42 28.60
N LYS A 31 -11.56 7.91 29.58
CA LYS A 31 -12.14 7.43 30.85
C LYS A 31 -12.77 8.55 31.66
N LEU A 32 -12.13 9.72 31.73
CA LEU A 32 -12.67 10.90 32.42
C LEU A 32 -13.93 11.45 31.72
N ASP A 33 -13.97 11.46 30.40
CA ASP A 33 -15.18 11.84 29.63
C ASP A 33 -16.35 10.91 29.94
N SER A 34 -16.09 9.60 29.99
CA SER A 34 -17.12 8.61 30.33
C SER A 34 -17.71 8.88 31.73
N GLN A 35 -16.83 9.14 32.70
CA GLN A 35 -17.25 9.49 34.07
C GLN A 35 -18.01 10.83 34.12
N LYS A 36 -17.57 11.82 33.34
CA LYS A 36 -18.26 13.12 33.24
C LYS A 36 -19.67 12.95 32.69
N GLN A 37 -19.84 12.18 31.63
CA GLN A 37 -21.14 11.95 31.01
C GLN A 37 -22.11 11.23 31.96
N GLU A 38 -21.61 10.26 32.74
CA GLU A 38 -22.40 9.60 33.78
C GLU A 38 -22.89 10.60 34.84
N ASN A 39 -22.00 11.47 35.34
CA ASN A 39 -22.37 12.46 36.36
C ASN A 39 -23.28 13.58 35.80
N LEU A 40 -23.12 13.96 34.52
CA LEU A 40 -24.06 14.87 33.84
C LEU A 40 -25.45 14.26 33.72
N THR A 41 -25.52 12.96 33.47
CA THR A 41 -26.80 12.24 33.42
C THR A 41 -27.47 12.26 34.80
N VAL A 42 -26.71 12.00 35.87
CA VAL A 42 -27.20 12.09 37.25
C VAL A 42 -27.66 13.52 37.58
N GLN A 43 -26.93 14.53 37.12
CA GLN A 43 -27.30 15.94 37.29
C GLN A 43 -28.65 16.26 36.61
N ALA A 44 -28.85 15.78 35.38
CA ALA A 44 -30.12 15.95 34.66
C ALA A 44 -31.30 15.24 35.35
N GLU A 45 -31.06 14.12 36.03
CA GLU A 45 -32.11 13.44 36.81
C GLU A 45 -32.51 14.24 38.06
N PHE A 46 -31.60 14.99 38.70
CA PHE A 46 -31.96 15.89 39.81
C PHE A 46 -32.94 16.99 39.39
N GLU A 47 -32.84 17.47 38.15
CA GLU A 47 -33.77 18.47 37.58
C GLU A 47 -35.19 17.91 37.37
N ARG A 48 -35.32 16.58 37.24
CA ARG A 48 -36.61 15.90 37.05
C ARG A 48 -37.31 15.50 38.35
N LEU A 49 -36.64 15.62 39.50
CA LEU A 49 -37.22 15.29 40.81
C LEU A 49 -38.30 16.28 41.23
N LYS A 50 -39.41 15.76 41.76
CA LYS A 50 -40.54 16.55 42.26
C LYS A 50 -40.36 16.92 43.73
N ASP A 51 -41.06 17.95 44.18
CA ASP A 51 -41.08 18.34 45.59
C ASP A 51 -41.66 17.21 46.46
N GLY A 52 -40.83 16.68 47.37
CA GLY A 52 -41.17 15.56 48.26
C GLY A 52 -40.45 14.23 47.95
N ASP A 53 -39.74 14.13 46.82
CA ASP A 53 -38.96 12.94 46.48
C ASP A 53 -37.78 12.74 47.46
N VAL A 54 -37.55 11.49 47.87
CA VAL A 54 -36.52 11.13 48.86
C VAL A 54 -35.30 10.55 48.17
N ILE A 55 -34.13 11.19 48.36
CA ILE A 55 -32.86 10.77 47.79
C ILE A 55 -32.13 9.84 48.76
N TYR A 56 -31.57 8.76 48.24
CA TYR A 56 -30.76 7.81 49.00
C TYR A 56 -29.39 7.64 48.35
N LYS A 57 -28.33 7.61 49.17
CA LYS A 57 -26.96 7.30 48.78
C LYS A 57 -26.60 5.88 49.20
N THR A 58 -26.14 5.07 48.25
CA THR A 58 -25.65 3.72 48.53
C THR A 58 -24.26 3.79 49.14
N VAL A 59 -24.10 3.22 50.33
CA VAL A 59 -22.81 3.07 51.03
C VAL A 59 -22.67 1.61 51.45
N GLY A 60 -21.90 0.84 50.66
CA GLY A 60 -21.81 -0.62 50.83
C GLY A 60 -23.18 -1.29 50.60
N PRO A 61 -23.67 -2.16 51.51
CA PRO A 61 -24.97 -2.79 51.37
C PRO A 61 -26.15 -1.94 51.89
N VAL A 62 -25.92 -0.70 52.34
CA VAL A 62 -26.93 0.14 53.01
C VAL A 62 -27.27 1.39 52.20
N LEU A 63 -28.53 1.81 52.24
CA LEU A 63 -29.03 3.06 51.67
C LEU A 63 -29.21 4.10 52.77
N LEU A 64 -28.51 5.23 52.67
CA LEU A 64 -28.61 6.35 53.60
C LEU A 64 -29.40 7.48 52.95
N LYS A 65 -30.44 7.96 53.64
CA LYS A 65 -31.21 9.13 53.20
C LYS A 65 -30.29 10.36 53.18
N GLN A 66 -30.31 11.12 52.09
CA GLN A 66 -29.51 12.32 51.91
C GLN A 66 -30.41 13.48 51.44
N GLU A 67 -30.10 14.70 51.87
CA GLU A 67 -30.84 15.88 51.41
C GLU A 67 -30.50 16.24 49.97
N LYS A 68 -31.49 16.74 49.22
CA LYS A 68 -31.35 17.09 47.79
C LYS A 68 -30.20 18.06 47.56
N PHE A 69 -30.15 19.13 48.35
CA PHE A 69 -29.11 20.14 48.26
C PHE A 69 -27.69 19.57 48.46
N GLU A 70 -27.53 18.62 49.39
CA GLU A 70 -26.24 17.99 49.67
C GLU A 70 -25.80 17.04 48.54
N ALA A 71 -26.75 16.29 47.97
CA ALA A 71 -26.52 15.39 46.86
C ALA A 71 -26.14 16.15 45.56
N GLU A 72 -26.86 17.24 45.26
CA GLU A 72 -26.56 18.12 44.12
C GLU A 72 -25.18 18.76 44.24
N ASN A 73 -24.83 19.31 45.40
CA ASN A 73 -23.51 19.90 45.64
C ASN A 73 -22.39 18.86 45.51
N THR A 74 -22.63 17.61 45.94
CA THR A 74 -21.65 16.53 45.79
C THR A 74 -21.40 16.20 44.32
N VAL A 75 -22.46 16.10 43.51
CA VAL A 75 -22.34 15.82 42.06
C VAL A 75 -21.73 17.01 41.32
N SER A 76 -22.13 18.24 41.65
CA SER A 76 -21.54 19.46 41.09
C SER A 76 -20.04 19.54 41.39
N GLY A 77 -19.63 19.38 42.65
CA GLY A 77 -18.21 19.40 43.01
C GLY A 77 -17.39 18.30 42.33
N ARG A 78 -18.01 17.13 42.07
CA ARG A 78 -17.37 16.06 41.31
C ARG A 78 -17.23 16.40 39.82
N LEU A 79 -18.23 17.03 39.21
CA LEU A 79 -18.18 17.51 37.83
C LEU A 79 -17.10 18.58 37.63
N ASP A 80 -16.96 19.49 38.60
CA ASP A 80 -15.91 20.52 38.61
C ASP A 80 -14.52 19.88 38.70
N PHE A 81 -14.34 18.90 39.60
CA PHE A 81 -13.10 18.16 39.74
C PHE A 81 -12.73 17.40 38.46
N ILE A 82 -13.67 16.63 37.89
CA ILE A 82 -13.45 15.86 36.66
C ILE A 82 -13.14 16.81 35.49
N SER A 83 -13.85 17.93 35.38
CA SER A 83 -13.60 18.92 34.33
C SER A 83 -12.21 19.54 34.47
N GLY A 84 -11.77 19.85 35.70
CA GLY A 84 -10.41 20.32 35.97
C GLY A 84 -9.34 19.29 35.59
N GLU A 85 -9.56 18.00 35.89
CA GLU A 85 -8.65 16.92 35.49
C GLU A 85 -8.61 16.72 33.97
N ILE A 86 -9.75 16.83 33.26
CA ILE A 86 -9.78 16.79 31.79
C ILE A 86 -8.90 17.90 31.22
N SER A 87 -9.04 19.14 31.70
CA SER A 87 -8.21 20.26 31.23
C SER A 87 -6.71 20.03 31.50
N ARG A 88 -6.35 19.43 32.64
CA ARG A 88 -4.95 19.06 32.94
C ARG A 88 -4.42 18.02 31.98
N VAL A 89 -5.19 16.97 31.70
CA VAL A 89 -4.79 15.90 30.76
C VAL A 89 -4.70 16.45 29.33
N GLU A 90 -5.57 17.36 28.92
CA GLU A 90 -5.51 18.02 27.61
C GLU A 90 -4.24 18.87 27.45
N VAL A 91 -3.81 19.59 28.50
CA VAL A 91 -2.51 20.29 28.49
C VAL A 91 -1.35 19.30 28.35
N GLN A 92 -1.36 18.19 29.10
CA GLN A 92 -0.32 17.16 28.98
C GLN A 92 -0.27 16.52 27.58
N ILE A 93 -1.43 16.24 26.98
CA ILE A 93 -1.53 15.73 25.61
C ILE A 93 -0.89 16.71 24.63
N LYS A 94 -1.20 18.01 24.75
CA LYS A 94 -0.62 19.05 23.89
C LYS A 94 0.89 19.16 24.07
N GLU A 95 1.39 19.15 25.30
CA GLU A 95 2.83 19.17 25.57
C GLU A 95 3.56 17.94 24.99
N ILE A 96 2.94 16.75 25.06
CA ILE A 96 3.51 15.53 24.46
C ILE A 96 3.51 15.65 22.93
N GLN A 97 2.44 16.17 22.32
CA GLN A 97 2.36 16.42 20.88
C GLN A 97 3.44 17.41 20.41
N ASP A 98 3.65 18.51 21.13
CA ASP A 98 4.69 19.50 20.82
C ASP A 98 6.11 18.90 20.94
N LYS A 99 6.34 18.05 21.96
CA LYS A 99 7.59 17.29 22.12
C LYS A 99 7.78 16.28 20.99
N MET A 100 6.71 15.60 20.55
CA MET A 100 6.75 14.67 19.42
C MET A 100 7.11 15.38 18.12
N GLU A 101 6.51 16.54 17.82
CA GLU A 101 6.88 17.32 16.64
C GLU A 101 8.33 17.82 16.70
N THR A 102 8.79 18.25 17.88
CA THR A 102 10.21 18.58 18.08
C THR A 102 11.12 17.38 17.79
N LYS A 103 10.83 16.21 18.38
CA LYS A 103 11.61 14.99 18.15
C LYS A 103 11.56 14.52 16.71
N LYS A 104 10.41 14.63 16.06
CA LYS A 104 10.24 14.35 14.63
C LYS A 104 11.09 15.29 13.77
N THR A 105 11.16 16.58 14.08
CA THR A 105 12.07 17.49 13.38
C THR A 105 13.54 17.16 13.62
N GLU A 106 13.92 16.73 14.83
CA GLU A 106 15.29 16.27 15.12
C GLU A 106 15.63 14.98 14.37
N ILE A 107 14.70 14.02 14.31
CA ILE A 107 14.82 12.80 13.51
C ILE A 107 15.02 13.16 12.04
N ILE A 108 14.17 14.02 11.47
CA ILE A 108 14.30 14.49 10.08
C ILE A 108 15.63 15.23 9.86
N GLN A 109 16.10 16.01 10.84
CA GLN A 109 17.39 16.69 10.74
C GLN A 109 18.58 15.72 10.80
N VAL A 110 18.51 14.68 11.63
CA VAL A 110 19.54 13.65 11.71
C VAL A 110 19.49 12.74 10.50
N GLN A 111 18.29 12.39 10.01
CA GLN A 111 18.07 11.70 8.74
C GLN A 111 18.63 12.53 7.60
N SER A 112 18.20 13.78 7.40
CA SER A 112 18.76 14.66 6.36
C SER A 112 20.28 14.88 6.47
N LYS A 113 20.85 14.83 7.68
CA LYS A 113 22.32 14.87 7.88
C LYS A 113 22.98 13.53 7.56
N MET A 114 22.35 12.40 7.88
CA MET A 114 22.79 11.07 7.42
C MET A 114 22.65 10.97 5.90
N ASP A 115 21.56 11.45 5.31
CA ASP A 115 21.29 11.52 3.88
C ASP A 115 22.32 12.40 3.15
N ARG A 116 22.70 13.55 3.75
CA ARG A 116 23.80 14.41 3.26
C ARG A 116 25.18 13.81 3.43
N LEU A 117 25.42 13.01 4.46
CA LEU A 117 26.68 12.29 4.64
C LEU A 117 26.73 10.97 3.84
N GLN A 118 25.57 10.49 3.41
CA GLN A 118 25.38 9.35 2.51
C GLN A 118 25.25 9.75 1.05
N MET A 119 25.01 11.03 0.71
CA MET A 119 24.71 11.59 -0.63
C MET A 119 24.42 10.50 -1.67
N ARG A 120 23.27 9.83 -1.50
CA ARG A 120 22.70 8.83 -2.42
C ARG A 120 21.19 8.97 -2.62
N HIS A 121 20.52 9.93 -1.98
CA HIS A 121 19.08 10.16 -2.16
C HIS A 121 18.86 11.51 -2.85
N GLY A 122 18.63 11.44 -4.16
CA GLY A 122 18.80 12.50 -5.16
C GLY A 122 19.69 12.03 -6.32
N GLN A 123 20.33 10.87 -6.17
CA GLN A 123 20.97 10.13 -7.25
C GLN A 123 19.92 9.25 -7.93
N PRO A 124 19.68 9.36 -9.26
CA PRO A 124 18.99 8.31 -10.00
C PRO A 124 19.67 6.99 -9.71
N LEU A 125 18.92 5.95 -9.37
CA LEU A 125 19.51 4.62 -9.22
C LEU A 125 20.03 4.16 -10.58
N SER A 126 21.26 3.66 -10.61
CA SER A 126 21.79 2.99 -11.80
C SER A 126 21.06 1.68 -12.03
N VAL A 127 21.07 1.18 -13.27
CA VAL A 127 20.48 -0.12 -13.61
C VAL A 127 20.94 -1.23 -12.66
N LYS A 128 22.23 -1.24 -12.28
CA LYS A 128 22.79 -2.22 -11.35
C LYS A 128 22.18 -2.14 -9.95
N GLU A 129 21.95 -0.94 -9.45
CA GLU A 129 21.35 -0.73 -8.13
C GLU A 129 19.87 -1.10 -8.14
N ILE A 130 19.15 -0.76 -9.23
CA ILE A 130 17.75 -1.15 -9.41
C ILE A 130 17.61 -2.67 -9.47
N THR A 131 18.47 -3.35 -10.24
CA THR A 131 18.52 -4.82 -10.31
C THR A 131 18.72 -5.43 -8.93
N ARG A 132 19.71 -4.95 -8.17
CA ARG A 132 19.97 -5.46 -6.82
C ARG A 132 18.78 -5.23 -5.88
N ALA A 133 18.15 -4.06 -5.92
CA ALA A 133 16.96 -3.78 -5.11
C ALA A 133 15.76 -4.67 -5.55
N SER A 134 15.65 -4.97 -6.83
CA SER A 134 14.58 -5.82 -7.37
C SER A 134 14.70 -7.28 -6.91
N GLU A 135 15.92 -7.76 -6.67
CA GLU A 135 16.24 -9.09 -6.12
C GLU A 135 15.97 -9.20 -4.62
N ASP A 136 15.89 -8.08 -3.91
CA ASP A 136 15.73 -8.05 -2.46
C ASP A 136 14.27 -8.29 -2.04
N PHE A 137 13.91 -9.57 -1.95
CA PHE A 137 12.63 -10.03 -1.41
C PHE A 137 12.74 -11.45 -0.86
N ASN A 138 11.95 -11.75 0.17
CA ASN A 138 11.91 -13.06 0.80
C ASN A 138 10.82 -13.93 0.17
N PHE A 139 11.20 -15.12 -0.30
CA PHE A 139 10.29 -16.10 -0.86
C PHE A 139 10.05 -17.26 0.11
N ASN A 140 8.77 -17.58 0.34
CA ASN A 140 8.33 -18.66 1.22
C ASN A 140 7.51 -19.69 0.44
N THR A 141 8.00 -20.94 0.42
CA THR A 141 7.34 -22.08 -0.24
C THR A 141 6.17 -22.67 0.55
N ASN A 142 5.97 -22.25 1.80
CA ASN A 142 4.81 -22.68 2.59
C ASN A 142 3.56 -21.85 2.27
N LEU A 143 3.71 -20.70 1.61
CA LEU A 143 2.59 -19.91 1.12
C LEU A 143 2.10 -20.51 -0.21
N GLN A 144 0.78 -20.64 -0.37
CA GLN A 144 0.21 -21.26 -1.57
C GLN A 144 0.67 -20.55 -2.86
N PHE A 145 0.89 -21.33 -3.92
CA PHE A 145 1.44 -20.85 -5.19
C PHE A 145 0.61 -19.71 -5.81
N LYS A 146 -0.71 -19.80 -5.67
CA LYS A 146 -1.67 -18.83 -6.22
C LYS A 146 -1.43 -17.41 -5.71
N TYR A 147 -0.95 -17.26 -4.47
CA TYR A 147 -0.65 -15.95 -3.88
C TYR A 147 0.58 -15.31 -4.53
N TRP A 148 1.64 -16.08 -4.76
CA TRP A 148 2.83 -15.60 -5.47
C TRP A 148 2.54 -15.22 -6.93
N VAL A 149 1.65 -15.97 -7.60
CA VAL A 149 1.15 -15.60 -8.93
C VAL A 149 0.42 -14.26 -8.90
N ARG A 150 -0.44 -14.03 -7.89
CA ARG A 150 -1.16 -12.76 -7.73
C ARG A 150 -0.20 -11.58 -7.53
N SER A 151 0.79 -11.73 -6.65
CA SER A 151 1.81 -10.69 -6.44
C SER A 151 2.65 -10.42 -7.69
N THR A 152 2.99 -11.46 -8.44
CA THR A 152 3.71 -11.33 -9.72
C THR A 152 2.90 -10.52 -10.73
N LYS A 153 1.59 -10.76 -10.83
CA LYS A 153 0.70 -9.99 -11.71
C LYS A 153 0.56 -8.53 -11.29
N ALA A 154 0.42 -8.27 -10.00
CA ALA A 154 0.36 -6.90 -9.47
C ALA A 154 1.63 -6.11 -9.82
N LEU A 155 2.81 -6.73 -9.71
CA LEU A 155 4.08 -6.13 -10.11
C LEU A 155 4.09 -5.74 -11.60
N TYR A 156 3.63 -6.63 -12.49
CA TYR A 156 3.55 -6.32 -13.91
C TYR A 156 2.63 -5.13 -14.20
N GLN A 157 1.46 -5.08 -13.56
CA GLN A 157 0.52 -3.98 -13.75
C GLN A 157 1.07 -2.64 -13.22
N GLU A 158 1.68 -2.64 -12.03
CA GLU A 158 2.35 -1.46 -11.48
C GLU A 158 3.47 -0.95 -12.42
N ALA A 159 4.20 -1.85 -13.07
CA ALA A 159 5.19 -1.49 -14.06
C ALA A 159 4.59 -0.78 -15.28
N VAL A 160 3.45 -1.28 -15.77
CA VAL A 160 2.71 -0.66 -16.88
C VAL A 160 2.24 0.74 -16.50
N PHE A 161 1.74 0.93 -15.27
CA PHE A 161 1.37 2.26 -14.78
C PHE A 161 2.58 3.19 -14.67
N ALA A 162 3.67 2.74 -14.07
CA ALA A 162 4.91 3.50 -13.95
C ALA A 162 5.43 3.96 -15.33
N ALA A 163 5.40 3.06 -16.32
CA ALA A 163 5.80 3.37 -17.69
C ALA A 163 4.92 4.46 -18.33
N ARG A 164 3.61 4.46 -18.09
CA ARG A 164 2.68 5.50 -18.58
C ARG A 164 2.94 6.86 -17.94
N GLU A 165 3.41 6.86 -16.70
CA GLU A 165 3.85 8.06 -15.96
C GLU A 165 5.26 8.53 -16.39
N ASN A 166 5.91 7.85 -17.35
CA ASN A 166 7.32 8.03 -17.74
C ASN A 166 8.33 7.76 -16.62
N ASP A 167 7.95 7.02 -15.58
CA ASP A 167 8.86 6.54 -14.54
C ASP A 167 9.48 5.21 -14.97
N PHE A 168 10.49 5.29 -15.84
CA PHE A 168 11.16 4.11 -16.40
C PHE A 168 11.94 3.31 -15.36
N ARG A 169 12.44 3.95 -14.30
CA ARG A 169 13.17 3.27 -13.22
C ARG A 169 12.24 2.38 -12.41
N ARG A 170 11.11 2.91 -11.94
CA ARG A 170 10.10 2.13 -11.22
C ARG A 170 9.51 1.04 -12.10
N ALA A 171 9.26 1.34 -13.39
CA ALA A 171 8.83 0.34 -14.35
C ALA A 171 9.86 -0.78 -14.49
N TYR A 172 11.16 -0.45 -14.65
CA TYR A 172 12.23 -1.44 -14.75
C TYR A 172 12.36 -2.30 -13.48
N PHE A 173 12.28 -1.68 -12.30
CA PHE A 173 12.30 -2.38 -11.01
C PHE A 173 11.23 -3.48 -10.94
N TYR A 174 9.97 -3.12 -11.21
CA TYR A 174 8.86 -4.06 -11.14
C TYR A 174 8.93 -5.13 -12.24
N LEU A 175 9.33 -4.79 -13.47
CA LEU A 175 9.53 -5.77 -14.55
C LEU A 175 10.66 -6.75 -14.26
N TYR A 176 11.75 -6.28 -13.65
CA TYR A 176 12.88 -7.14 -13.27
C TYR A 176 12.46 -8.13 -12.17
N ARG A 177 11.80 -7.65 -11.12
CA ARG A 177 11.25 -8.50 -10.04
C ARG A 177 10.23 -9.51 -10.58
N HIS A 178 9.31 -9.07 -11.46
CA HIS A 178 8.40 -9.96 -12.16
C HIS A 178 9.16 -11.07 -12.92
N SER A 179 10.21 -10.73 -13.65
CA SER A 179 10.98 -11.68 -14.46
C SER A 179 11.70 -12.73 -13.61
N ILE A 180 12.29 -12.33 -12.49
CA ILE A 180 12.91 -13.27 -11.53
C ILE A 180 11.85 -14.22 -10.98
N LEU A 181 10.72 -13.69 -10.53
CA LEU A 181 9.63 -14.50 -9.98
C LEU A 181 9.16 -15.55 -10.98
N VAL A 182 8.93 -15.16 -12.24
CA VAL A 182 8.47 -16.08 -13.28
C VAL A 182 9.56 -17.10 -13.66
N LEU A 183 10.81 -16.70 -13.82
CA LEU A 183 11.83 -17.58 -14.40
C LEU A 183 12.52 -18.49 -13.39
N GLN A 184 12.75 -18.00 -12.17
CA GLN A 184 13.57 -18.70 -11.18
C GLN A 184 12.72 -19.20 -10.02
N ILE A 185 11.90 -18.32 -9.44
CA ILE A 185 11.27 -18.58 -8.14
C ILE A 185 10.01 -19.44 -8.25
N LEU A 186 9.02 -19.06 -9.08
CA LEU A 186 7.77 -19.81 -9.23
C LEU A 186 8.00 -21.28 -9.69
N PRO A 187 8.89 -21.58 -10.65
CA PRO A 187 9.17 -22.97 -11.02
C PRO A 187 9.82 -23.81 -9.90
N SER A 188 10.42 -23.16 -8.89
CA SER A 188 11.01 -23.86 -7.74
C SER A 188 9.98 -24.25 -6.66
N HIS A 189 8.75 -23.74 -6.76
CA HIS A 189 7.71 -23.95 -5.76
C HIS A 189 7.17 -25.41 -5.77
N PRO A 190 6.92 -26.05 -4.61
CA PRO A 190 6.43 -27.44 -4.55
C PRO A 190 5.13 -27.68 -5.34
N GLU A 191 4.15 -26.78 -5.22
CA GLU A 191 2.85 -26.83 -5.92
C GLU A 191 2.95 -26.55 -7.44
N PHE A 192 4.12 -26.23 -7.99
CA PHE A 192 4.28 -26.00 -9.43
C PHE A 192 3.96 -27.24 -10.27
N LYS A 193 4.03 -28.44 -9.67
CA LYS A 193 3.70 -29.70 -10.32
C LYS A 193 2.20 -29.84 -10.60
N ASP A 194 1.36 -29.10 -9.87
CA ASP A 194 -0.09 -29.21 -9.93
C ASP A 194 -0.65 -28.62 -11.23
N VAL A 195 -1.73 -29.24 -11.73
CA VAL A 195 -2.35 -28.83 -13.00
C VAL A 195 -2.90 -27.41 -12.92
N GLU A 196 -3.52 -27.04 -11.80
CA GLU A 196 -4.07 -25.70 -11.59
C GLU A 196 -2.96 -24.64 -11.51
N SER A 197 -1.87 -24.91 -10.79
CA SER A 197 -0.70 -24.03 -10.72
C SER A 197 -0.09 -23.79 -12.11
N LYS A 198 0.02 -24.83 -12.94
CA LYS A 198 0.50 -24.70 -14.34
C LYS A 198 -0.43 -23.84 -15.19
N LYS A 199 -1.75 -23.96 -15.03
CA LYS A 199 -2.72 -23.09 -15.73
C LYS A 199 -2.51 -21.63 -15.36
N LEU A 200 -2.29 -21.33 -14.08
CA LEU A 200 -2.05 -19.97 -13.59
C LEU A 200 -0.68 -19.42 -14.04
N TYR A 201 0.32 -20.28 -14.21
CA TYR A 201 1.66 -19.90 -14.64
C TYR A 201 1.77 -19.59 -16.14
N ARG A 202 1.05 -20.34 -17.00
CA ARG A 202 1.12 -20.19 -18.47
C ARG A 202 0.96 -18.75 -18.99
N PRO A 203 -0.03 -17.94 -18.52
CA PRO A 203 -0.15 -16.54 -18.94
C PRO A 203 1.09 -15.70 -18.61
N LEU A 204 1.72 -15.92 -17.45
CA LEU A 204 2.92 -15.19 -17.04
C LEU A 204 4.09 -15.44 -17.99
N THR A 205 4.28 -16.69 -18.40
CA THR A 205 5.32 -17.06 -19.36
C THR A 205 5.05 -16.49 -20.75
N LYS A 206 3.78 -16.44 -21.17
CA LYS A 206 3.41 -15.82 -22.46
C LYS A 206 3.69 -14.32 -22.49
N ALA A 207 3.56 -13.61 -21.37
CA ALA A 207 3.87 -12.19 -21.25
C ALA A 207 5.39 -11.92 -21.19
N LEU A 208 6.20 -12.92 -20.84
CA LEU A 208 7.63 -12.75 -20.55
C LEU A 208 8.46 -12.18 -21.72
N PRO A 209 8.28 -12.59 -23.00
CA PRO A 209 9.03 -11.99 -24.11
C PRO A 209 8.78 -10.49 -24.24
N THR A 210 7.54 -10.06 -24.01
CA THR A 210 7.17 -8.64 -24.00
C THR A 210 7.81 -7.92 -22.83
N VAL A 211 7.80 -8.51 -21.63
CA VAL A 211 8.45 -7.95 -20.43
C VAL A 211 9.94 -7.72 -20.66
N LEU A 212 10.66 -8.73 -21.18
CA LEU A 212 12.10 -8.63 -21.44
C LEU A 212 12.40 -7.54 -22.49
N LYS A 213 11.60 -7.46 -23.55
CA LYS A 213 11.73 -6.40 -24.55
C LYS A 213 11.55 -5.00 -23.95
N LEU A 214 10.56 -4.81 -23.09
CA LEU A 214 10.35 -3.52 -22.41
C LEU A 214 11.53 -3.15 -21.50
N MET A 215 12.09 -4.14 -20.80
CA MET A 215 13.28 -3.92 -19.98
C MET A 215 14.49 -3.50 -20.82
N GLU A 216 14.70 -4.12 -21.99
CA GLU A 216 15.75 -3.72 -22.94
C GLU A 216 15.55 -2.29 -23.47
N GLU A 217 14.30 -1.87 -23.72
CA GLU A 217 13.97 -0.52 -24.16
C GLU A 217 14.17 0.54 -23.06
N PHE A 218 13.93 0.18 -21.79
CA PHE A 218 14.08 1.09 -20.65
C PHE A 218 15.51 1.27 -20.19
N LYS A 219 16.33 0.23 -20.29
CA LYS A 219 17.73 0.24 -19.88
C LYS A 219 18.52 1.47 -20.39
N PRO A 220 18.54 1.80 -21.70
CA PRO A 220 19.29 2.95 -22.18
C PRO A 220 18.77 4.28 -21.66
N ARG A 221 17.44 4.41 -21.44
CA ARG A 221 16.86 5.65 -20.89
C ARG A 221 17.28 5.88 -19.44
N ILE A 222 17.29 4.80 -18.64
CA ILE A 222 17.74 4.86 -17.24
C ILE A 222 19.23 5.20 -17.18
N GLU A 223 20.05 4.58 -18.03
CA GLU A 223 21.49 4.87 -18.12
C GLU A 223 21.74 6.30 -18.59
N GLU A 224 20.99 6.81 -19.55
CA GLU A 224 21.06 8.21 -20.02
C GLU A 224 20.75 9.18 -18.88
N GLU A 225 19.61 9.02 -18.20
CA GLU A 225 19.23 9.87 -17.07
C GLU A 225 20.26 9.83 -15.93
N TYR A 226 20.82 8.64 -15.65
CA TYR A 226 21.89 8.47 -14.67
C TYR A 226 23.18 9.20 -15.08
N ASN A 227 23.59 9.05 -16.33
CA ASN A 227 24.80 9.69 -16.86
C ASN A 227 24.65 11.21 -16.95
N GLU A 228 23.45 11.71 -17.29
CA GLU A 228 23.13 13.14 -17.28
C GLU A 228 23.24 13.70 -15.86
N TRP A 229 22.69 13.01 -14.86
CA TRP A 229 22.88 13.40 -13.47
C TRP A 229 24.36 13.42 -13.06
N GLN A 230 25.13 12.39 -13.44
CA GLN A 230 26.57 12.34 -13.17
C GLN A 230 27.33 13.52 -13.78
N ARG A 231 26.96 13.94 -15.01
CA ARG A 231 27.57 15.09 -15.69
C ARG A 231 27.15 16.43 -15.08
N MET A 232 25.94 16.50 -14.52
CA MET A 232 25.37 17.70 -13.93
C MET A 232 25.78 17.91 -12.46
N GLN A 233 26.54 16.99 -11.85
CA GLN A 233 27.19 17.23 -10.56
C GLN A 233 28.14 18.43 -10.70
N PRO A 234 27.86 19.57 -10.03
CA PRO A 234 28.82 20.66 -9.98
C PRO A 234 30.09 20.14 -9.30
N ASN A 235 31.25 20.54 -9.79
CA ASN A 235 32.51 20.39 -9.08
C ASN A 235 32.35 21.11 -7.72
N GLU A 236 32.08 20.37 -6.64
CA GLU A 236 31.71 20.88 -5.29
C GLU A 236 32.81 21.72 -4.61
N GLN A 237 33.92 22.00 -5.29
CA GLN A 237 35.04 22.77 -4.75
C GLN A 237 34.85 24.30 -4.80
N LEU A 238 33.73 24.85 -5.30
CA LEU A 238 33.57 26.32 -5.44
C LEU A 238 32.21 26.93 -5.08
N GLN A 239 31.31 26.26 -4.36
CA GLN A 239 30.10 26.93 -3.85
C GLN A 239 30.21 27.33 -2.38
N SER A 240 30.03 28.63 -2.13
CA SER A 240 30.01 29.28 -0.82
C SER A 240 28.86 28.77 0.06
N PRO A 241 28.96 28.90 1.40
CA PRO A 241 27.99 28.29 2.32
C PRO A 241 26.60 28.86 2.12
N GLN A 242 25.71 28.06 1.51
CA GLN A 242 24.29 28.38 1.40
C GLN A 242 23.55 28.06 2.71
N LYS A 243 22.51 28.85 2.98
CA LYS A 243 21.64 28.72 4.16
C LYS A 243 21.02 27.31 4.23
N PRO A 244 20.72 26.80 5.44
CA PRO A 244 20.07 25.50 5.60
C PRO A 244 18.74 25.48 4.82
N PRO A 245 18.47 24.43 4.03
CA PRO A 245 17.26 24.33 3.23
C PRO A 245 16.03 24.23 4.13
N THR A 246 14.92 24.73 3.61
CA THR A 246 13.63 24.69 4.30
C THR A 246 13.04 23.29 4.29
N GLN A 247 12.18 22.98 5.26
CA GLN A 247 11.54 21.67 5.42
C GLN A 247 10.90 21.15 4.12
N ARG A 248 10.27 22.04 3.35
CA ARG A 248 9.66 21.75 2.03
C ARG A 248 10.65 21.34 0.93
N GLU A 249 11.89 21.83 0.99
CA GLU A 249 12.93 21.49 0.00
C GLU A 249 13.53 20.12 0.30
N MET A 250 13.70 19.79 1.59
CA MET A 250 14.13 18.46 2.02
C MET A 250 13.09 17.39 1.70
N PHE A 251 11.79 17.69 1.86
CA PHE A 251 10.71 16.77 1.50
C PHE A 251 10.61 16.49 -0.01
N ARG A 252 11.08 17.40 -0.87
CA ARG A 252 11.07 17.22 -2.33
C ARG A 252 12.02 16.11 -2.80
N GLU A 253 13.16 15.93 -2.13
CA GLU A 253 14.19 14.95 -2.50
C GLU A 253 13.91 13.53 -1.99
N ILE A 254 13.13 13.39 -0.91
CA ILE A 254 12.80 12.11 -0.24
C ILE A 254 11.75 11.29 -1.00
N LEU A 255 10.85 11.98 -1.71
CA LEU A 255 9.68 11.39 -2.36
C LEU A 255 9.95 10.85 -3.76
N ASP A 256 10.79 11.56 -4.49
CA ASP A 256 11.19 11.23 -5.84
C ASP A 256 12.58 11.83 -6.06
N PRO A 257 13.65 11.01 -5.94
CA PRO A 257 15.02 11.44 -6.20
C PRO A 257 15.21 12.08 -7.60
N ASN A 258 14.25 11.91 -8.51
CA ASN A 258 14.33 12.31 -9.91
C ASN A 258 13.12 13.11 -10.41
N ALA A 259 12.33 13.69 -9.51
CA ALA A 259 11.31 14.66 -9.94
C ALA A 259 12.00 15.72 -10.80
N ARG A 260 11.55 15.86 -12.07
CA ARG A 260 11.98 16.97 -12.93
C ARG A 260 11.92 18.24 -12.09
N LYS A 261 12.91 19.14 -12.21
CA LYS A 261 13.05 20.37 -11.39
C LYS A 261 11.79 21.24 -11.24
N ASN A 262 10.72 20.96 -12.00
CA ASN A 262 9.45 21.68 -12.04
C ASN A 262 8.23 20.91 -11.47
N VAL A 263 8.37 19.69 -10.90
CA VAL A 263 7.23 18.93 -10.34
C VAL A 263 6.93 19.39 -8.90
N ARG A 264 5.67 19.70 -8.60
CA ARG A 264 5.24 20.12 -7.24
C ARG A 264 4.90 18.90 -6.38
N VAL A 265 5.57 18.75 -5.24
CA VAL A 265 5.18 17.79 -4.20
C VAL A 265 4.07 18.40 -3.34
N ILE A 266 3.01 17.63 -3.10
CA ILE A 266 1.80 18.09 -2.40
C ILE A 266 1.40 17.07 -1.35
N ASP A 267 1.13 17.48 -0.11
CA ASP A 267 0.56 16.58 0.89
C ASP A 267 -0.90 16.28 0.56
N ALA A 268 -1.22 14.98 0.46
CA ALA A 268 -2.54 14.49 0.10
C ALA A 268 -3.62 14.81 1.15
N THR A 269 -3.26 14.84 2.43
CA THR A 269 -4.17 15.19 3.52
C THR A 269 -4.43 16.69 3.62
N GLU A 270 -3.44 17.53 3.30
CA GLU A 270 -3.60 18.99 3.24
C GLU A 270 -4.34 19.46 1.96
N ASN A 271 -4.26 18.69 0.87
CA ASN A 271 -4.81 19.06 -0.45
C ASN A 271 -5.86 18.04 -0.93
N LEU A 272 -6.76 17.73 -0.02
CA LEU A 272 -7.75 16.67 -0.17
C LEU A 272 -8.70 16.88 -1.38
N GLU A 273 -9.11 18.12 -1.64
CA GLU A 273 -9.97 18.43 -2.79
C GLU A 273 -9.28 18.10 -4.13
N LEU A 274 -7.99 18.41 -4.24
CA LEU A 274 -7.18 18.05 -5.42
C LEU A 274 -7.05 16.54 -5.53
N ALA A 275 -6.74 15.85 -4.43
CA ALA A 275 -6.65 14.39 -4.41
C ALA A 275 -7.96 13.71 -4.84
N MET A 276 -9.10 14.21 -4.37
CA MET A 276 -10.41 13.70 -4.80
C MET A 276 -10.70 13.98 -6.28
N ARG A 277 -10.31 15.15 -6.79
CA ARG A 277 -10.47 15.48 -8.21
C ARG A 277 -9.64 14.55 -9.09
N VAL A 278 -8.41 14.25 -8.67
CA VAL A 278 -7.54 13.27 -9.32
C VAL A 278 -8.19 11.88 -9.30
N GLY A 279 -8.62 11.41 -8.13
CA GLY A 279 -9.28 10.10 -8.00
C GLY A 279 -10.52 9.96 -8.89
N ARG A 280 -11.36 10.99 -8.98
CA ARG A 280 -12.53 11.01 -9.88
C ARG A 280 -12.13 10.97 -11.36
N ALA A 281 -11.11 11.74 -11.75
CA ALA A 281 -10.63 11.74 -13.13
C ALA A 281 -10.06 10.36 -13.54
N VAL A 282 -9.42 9.64 -12.62
CA VAL A 282 -8.93 8.26 -12.85
C VAL A 282 -10.10 7.32 -13.08
N GLN A 283 -11.10 7.38 -12.20
CA GLN A 283 -12.32 6.59 -12.29
C GLN A 283 -13.05 6.83 -13.63
N GLU A 284 -13.25 8.09 -14.03
CA GLU A 284 -13.92 8.46 -15.28
C GLU A 284 -13.14 7.99 -16.52
N LYS A 285 -11.81 8.11 -16.52
CA LYS A 285 -10.97 7.57 -17.60
C LYS A 285 -11.14 6.07 -17.73
N ARG A 286 -11.11 5.36 -16.61
CA ARG A 286 -11.31 3.90 -16.56
C ARG A 286 -12.68 3.51 -17.11
N ASP A 287 -13.74 4.17 -16.67
CA ASP A 287 -15.11 3.85 -17.08
C ASP A 287 -15.31 4.12 -18.58
N ASN A 288 -14.68 5.19 -19.10
CA ASN A 288 -14.67 5.49 -20.54
C ASN A 288 -13.84 4.49 -21.36
N GLU A 289 -12.68 4.05 -20.87
CA GLU A 289 -11.86 3.03 -21.53
C GLU A 289 -12.55 1.67 -21.54
N SER A 290 -13.26 1.33 -20.46
CA SER A 290 -14.04 0.09 -20.33
C SER A 290 -15.28 0.07 -21.24
N ALA A 291 -15.81 1.24 -21.62
CA ALA A 291 -17.02 1.40 -22.43
C ALA A 291 -16.77 1.45 -23.96
N ARG A 292 -15.51 1.60 -24.41
CA ARG A 292 -15.19 1.67 -25.84
C ARG A 292 -15.16 0.28 -26.50
N PRO A 293 -15.89 0.05 -27.62
CA PRO A 293 -15.65 -1.11 -28.48
C PRO A 293 -14.21 -1.09 -28.99
N VAL A 294 -13.59 -2.27 -29.13
CA VAL A 294 -12.22 -2.42 -29.63
C VAL A 294 -12.15 -2.03 -31.12
N GLU A 295 -12.09 -0.72 -31.42
CA GLU A 295 -11.83 -0.21 -32.77
C GLU A 295 -10.35 0.10 -32.96
N ARG A 296 -9.81 -0.44 -34.07
CA ARG A 296 -8.43 -0.26 -34.52
C ARG A 296 -8.20 1.17 -34.99
N TYR A 297 -7.33 1.91 -34.31
CA TYR A 297 -6.66 3.06 -34.92
C TYR A 297 -5.15 2.84 -34.98
N GLY A 298 -4.63 2.95 -36.21
CA GLY A 298 -3.20 3.04 -36.51
C GLY A 298 -2.77 4.51 -36.52
N GLY A 299 -1.62 4.78 -35.90
CA GLY A 299 -0.94 6.08 -35.92
C GLY A 299 0.35 5.99 -35.10
N ASP A 300 1.47 6.43 -35.68
CA ASP A 300 2.83 6.32 -35.16
C ASP A 300 3.01 7.01 -33.80
N GLY A 301 3.28 6.19 -32.78
CA GLY A 301 3.63 6.53 -31.41
C GLY A 301 3.88 5.21 -30.68
N MET A 302 4.91 5.13 -29.83
CA MET A 302 5.39 3.88 -29.20
C MET A 302 4.21 2.97 -28.80
N ARG A 303 4.01 1.91 -29.58
CA ARG A 303 2.81 1.06 -29.50
C ARG A 303 2.98 0.09 -28.33
N TRP A 304 2.56 0.52 -27.16
CA TRP A 304 2.28 -0.37 -26.04
C TRP A 304 1.23 -1.38 -26.49
N PRO A 305 1.42 -2.70 -26.31
CA PRO A 305 0.35 -3.63 -26.55
C PRO A 305 -0.78 -3.26 -25.59
N GLY A 306 -1.88 -2.72 -26.12
CA GLY A 306 -3.14 -2.71 -25.40
C GLY A 306 -3.53 -4.15 -25.05
N PRO A 307 -4.34 -4.37 -24.00
CA PRO A 307 -4.66 -5.69 -23.44
C PRO A 307 -5.56 -6.57 -24.35
N SER A 308 -5.39 -6.50 -25.66
CA SER A 308 -6.21 -7.22 -26.64
C SER A 308 -5.33 -8.03 -27.58
N GLN A 309 -4.71 -9.09 -27.06
CA GLN A 309 -4.21 -10.15 -27.95
C GLN A 309 -4.10 -11.55 -27.33
N THR A 310 -4.93 -11.88 -26.36
CA THR A 310 -5.08 -13.27 -25.89
C THR A 310 -6.44 -13.80 -26.34
N ARG A 311 -6.55 -14.25 -27.59
CA ARG A 311 -7.65 -15.16 -27.96
C ARG A 311 -7.43 -16.46 -27.17
N LEU A 312 -8.32 -16.76 -26.25
CA LEU A 312 -8.55 -18.10 -25.68
C LEU A 312 -9.96 -18.52 -26.13
N PHE A 313 -10.32 -19.73 -26.56
CA PHE A 313 -9.64 -21.01 -26.80
C PHE A 313 -10.61 -21.87 -27.65
N GLU A 314 -10.12 -22.65 -28.61
CA GLU A 314 -10.64 -24.00 -28.90
C GLU A 314 -9.74 -24.99 -28.15
N PRO A 315 -10.24 -26.14 -27.65
CA PRO A 315 -9.41 -27.07 -26.89
C PRO A 315 -8.37 -27.72 -27.80
N PRO A 316 -7.06 -27.63 -27.49
CA PRO A 316 -6.00 -28.23 -28.30
C PRO A 316 -5.92 -29.73 -28.05
N SER A 317 -5.47 -30.46 -29.08
CA SER A 317 -5.21 -31.89 -29.02
C SER A 317 -4.01 -32.23 -28.11
N GLN A 318 -3.93 -33.47 -27.65
CA GLN A 318 -2.87 -33.95 -26.75
C GLN A 318 -1.44 -33.83 -27.34
N GLU A 319 -1.31 -33.84 -28.67
CA GLU A 319 -0.02 -33.64 -29.36
C GLU A 319 0.44 -32.17 -29.33
N GLN A 320 -0.49 -31.23 -29.39
CA GLN A 320 -0.20 -29.80 -29.31
C GLN A 320 0.24 -29.39 -27.90
N GLN A 321 -0.27 -30.05 -26.85
CA GLN A 321 0.16 -29.82 -25.47
C GLN A 321 1.62 -30.22 -25.24
N LYS A 322 2.09 -31.33 -25.83
CA LYS A 322 3.50 -31.73 -25.75
C LYS A 322 4.42 -30.78 -26.52
N ALA A 323 4.02 -30.36 -27.72
CA ALA A 323 4.79 -29.42 -28.53
C ALA A 323 4.91 -28.04 -27.86
N ASP A 324 3.81 -27.54 -27.27
CA ASP A 324 3.81 -26.30 -26.49
C ASP A 324 4.67 -26.43 -25.23
N ASP A 325 4.64 -27.57 -24.53
CA ASP A 325 5.45 -27.81 -23.33
C ASP A 325 6.97 -27.88 -23.65
N ASP A 326 7.37 -28.45 -24.79
CA ASP A 326 8.76 -28.50 -25.25
C ASP A 326 9.27 -27.11 -25.70
N VAL A 327 8.47 -26.37 -26.48
CA VAL A 327 8.76 -24.97 -26.86
C VAL A 327 8.83 -24.08 -25.61
N PHE A 328 7.95 -24.33 -24.64
CA PHE A 328 7.92 -23.65 -23.35
C PHE A 328 9.19 -23.92 -22.53
N GLN A 329 9.68 -25.16 -22.47
CA GLN A 329 10.96 -25.45 -21.80
C GLN A 329 12.15 -24.78 -22.50
N GLN A 330 12.15 -24.75 -23.84
CA GLN A 330 13.21 -24.13 -24.62
C GLN A 330 13.23 -22.60 -24.45
N GLN A 331 12.07 -21.95 -24.48
CA GLN A 331 11.92 -20.51 -24.22
C GLN A 331 12.30 -20.17 -22.77
N MET A 332 11.92 -21.00 -21.80
CA MET A 332 12.29 -20.82 -20.40
C MET A 332 13.81 -20.91 -20.20
N GLN A 333 14.49 -21.84 -20.87
CA GLN A 333 15.96 -21.95 -20.83
C GLN A 333 16.65 -20.75 -21.51
N ALA A 334 16.11 -20.24 -22.61
CA ALA A 334 16.63 -19.06 -23.29
C ALA A 334 16.45 -17.78 -22.45
N ALA A 335 15.28 -17.60 -21.85
CA ALA A 335 14.98 -16.45 -21.00
C ALA A 335 15.78 -16.45 -19.68
N ARG A 336 16.05 -17.64 -19.10
CA ARG A 336 16.97 -17.80 -17.96
C ARG A 336 18.39 -17.34 -18.30
N ARG A 337 18.91 -17.73 -19.47
CA ARG A 337 20.25 -17.29 -19.94
C ARG A 337 20.34 -15.78 -20.14
N ASN A 338 19.24 -15.14 -20.55
CA ASN A 338 19.20 -13.68 -20.73
C ASN A 338 19.09 -12.90 -19.41
N LEU A 339 18.64 -13.53 -18.31
CA LEU A 339 18.63 -12.90 -16.99
C LEU A 339 19.97 -13.07 -16.23
N ASP A 340 20.74 -14.12 -16.49
CA ASP A 340 22.03 -14.44 -15.82
C ASP A 340 23.21 -13.52 -16.23
N PHE A 341 22.95 -12.28 -16.64
CA PHE A 341 23.99 -11.29 -16.98
C PHE A 341 24.63 -10.65 -15.75
N SER A 342 25.31 -11.49 -14.96
CA SER A 342 26.35 -11.09 -14.01
C SER A 342 27.67 -11.76 -14.40
N ARG A 343 28.22 -11.46 -15.58
CA ARG A 343 29.65 -11.65 -15.91
C ARG A 343 30.06 -10.97 -17.22
N LEU A 344 30.73 -9.83 -17.03
CA LEU A 344 31.84 -9.20 -17.77
C LEU A 344 31.83 -9.01 -19.30
N ASP A 345 32.38 -7.83 -19.63
CA ASP A 345 33.08 -7.37 -20.83
C ASP A 345 32.30 -6.87 -22.06
N ALA A 346 32.56 -5.59 -22.35
CA ALA A 346 32.15 -4.87 -23.52
C ALA A 346 33.00 -5.23 -24.75
N PRO A 347 32.42 -5.11 -25.95
CA PRO A 347 33.18 -4.63 -27.09
C PRO A 347 32.59 -3.32 -27.65
N ALA A 348 33.51 -2.50 -28.17
CA ALA A 348 33.31 -1.19 -28.77
C ALA A 348 32.49 -1.23 -30.09
N PRO A 349 31.97 -0.08 -30.57
CA PRO A 349 30.98 -0.03 -31.64
C PRO A 349 31.62 -0.06 -33.04
N SER A 350 30.94 -0.67 -34.00
CA SER A 350 31.18 -0.48 -35.43
C SER A 350 30.19 0.56 -36.00
N LEU A 351 30.74 1.63 -36.55
CA LEU A 351 30.00 2.68 -37.25
C LEU A 351 29.47 2.14 -38.59
N SER A 352 28.17 2.27 -38.82
CA SER A 352 27.63 2.26 -40.18
C SER A 352 26.79 3.51 -40.42
N VAL A 353 27.22 4.29 -41.41
CA VAL A 353 26.58 5.51 -41.89
C VAL A 353 25.35 5.10 -42.71
N ARG A 354 24.17 5.62 -42.36
CA ARG A 354 22.99 5.61 -43.23
C ARG A 354 22.55 7.04 -43.56
N SER A 355 22.23 7.21 -44.84
CA SER A 355 21.95 8.45 -45.57
C SER A 355 20.63 9.14 -45.14
N PRO A 356 20.49 10.45 -45.38
CA PRO A 356 19.34 11.23 -44.90
C PRO A 356 18.05 10.94 -45.69
N GLN A 357 16.92 10.79 -44.97
CA GLN A 357 15.57 10.76 -45.56
C GLN A 357 14.85 12.10 -45.41
N ARG A 358 14.03 12.42 -46.42
CA ARG A 358 13.25 13.66 -46.60
C ARG A 358 12.16 13.86 -45.52
N PRO A 359 11.78 15.11 -45.22
CA PRO A 359 10.77 15.43 -44.21
C PRO A 359 9.34 15.07 -44.68
N PRO A 360 8.50 14.48 -43.80
CA PRO A 360 7.06 14.34 -44.04
C PRO A 360 6.30 15.65 -43.82
N LYS A 361 5.15 15.73 -44.50
CA LYS A 361 4.23 16.85 -44.71
C LYS A 361 3.40 17.17 -43.45
N ASP A 362 3.20 18.45 -43.18
CA ASP A 362 2.47 18.98 -42.01
C ASP A 362 1.05 18.40 -41.86
N LEU A 363 0.75 17.90 -40.66
CA LEU A 363 -0.61 17.65 -40.16
C LEU A 363 -0.97 18.72 -39.11
N PRO A 364 -2.27 19.05 -38.95
CA PRO A 364 -2.70 20.19 -38.15
C PRO A 364 -2.40 19.99 -36.67
N VAL A 365 -1.76 20.99 -36.07
CA VAL A 365 -1.41 21.07 -34.65
C VAL A 365 -2.71 21.09 -33.82
N PRO A 366 -2.93 20.14 -32.88
CA PRO A 366 -3.96 20.29 -31.86
C PRO A 366 -3.56 21.44 -30.93
N GLU A 367 -4.50 22.35 -30.66
CA GLU A 367 -4.28 23.50 -29.79
C GLU A 367 -3.68 23.10 -28.42
N PRO A 368 -2.74 23.88 -27.88
CA PRO A 368 -2.05 23.55 -26.64
C PRO A 368 -3.05 23.60 -25.47
N LYS A 369 -3.37 22.43 -24.91
CA LYS A 369 -3.94 22.37 -23.56
C LYS A 369 -2.95 23.04 -22.63
N ILE A 370 -3.37 24.10 -21.96
CA ILE A 370 -2.59 24.80 -20.94
C ILE A 370 -2.08 23.74 -19.95
N ASN A 371 -0.76 23.52 -19.90
CA ASN A 371 -0.12 22.56 -19.00
C ASN A 371 -0.44 22.95 -17.55
N GLU A 372 -1.36 22.23 -16.89
CA GLU A 372 -1.40 22.24 -15.43
C GLU A 372 -0.02 21.79 -14.91
N PRO A 373 0.54 22.45 -13.89
CA PRO A 373 1.85 22.07 -13.36
C PRO A 373 1.81 20.62 -12.85
N GLU A 374 2.72 19.80 -13.38
CA GLU A 374 2.91 18.39 -13.00
C GLU A 374 3.16 18.30 -11.47
N PHE A 375 2.42 17.44 -10.77
CA PHE A 375 2.49 17.31 -9.31
C PHE A 375 2.40 15.85 -8.85
N VAL A 376 2.97 15.55 -7.69
CA VAL A 376 2.98 14.22 -7.07
C VAL A 376 2.62 14.34 -5.59
N PHE A 377 1.87 13.37 -5.05
CA PHE A 377 1.51 13.33 -3.65
C PHE A 377 2.68 12.88 -2.75
N ALA A 378 2.79 13.51 -1.58
CA ALA A 378 3.74 13.12 -0.53
C ALA A 378 3.38 11.75 0.10
N PRO A 379 4.30 11.04 0.79
CA PRO A 379 4.02 9.72 1.33
C PRO A 379 2.96 9.88 2.42
N GLY A 380 2.02 8.95 2.45
CA GLY A 380 0.98 8.94 3.46
C GLY A 380 1.53 8.54 4.84
N ALA A 381 2.57 7.71 4.87
CA ALA A 381 3.25 7.25 6.07
C ALA A 381 4.64 6.68 5.73
N TYR A 382 5.34 6.16 6.73
CA TYR A 382 6.61 5.47 6.59
C TYR A 382 6.54 4.10 7.28
N LEU A 383 7.27 3.13 6.74
CA LEU A 383 7.50 1.83 7.36
C LEU A 383 8.42 1.96 8.58
N GLU A 384 8.47 0.92 9.40
CA GLU A 384 9.39 0.85 10.54
C GLU A 384 10.86 0.87 10.10
N SER A 385 11.15 0.41 8.88
CA SER A 385 12.43 0.54 8.17
C SER A 385 12.78 1.99 7.76
N GLY A 386 11.80 2.90 7.77
CA GLY A 386 11.94 4.28 7.27
C GLY A 386 11.58 4.45 5.78
N GLU A 387 11.18 3.38 5.09
CA GLU A 387 10.75 3.48 3.69
C GLU A 387 9.39 4.20 3.54
N PRO A 388 9.22 5.08 2.54
CA PRO A 388 7.98 5.82 2.35
C PRO A 388 6.86 4.95 1.77
N LEU A 389 5.63 5.15 2.25
CA LEU A 389 4.42 4.52 1.72
C LEU A 389 3.56 5.56 0.98
N ARG A 390 3.17 5.25 -0.26
CA ARG A 390 2.21 6.08 -1.01
C ARG A 390 0.88 6.19 -0.26
N PRO A 391 0.24 7.37 -0.22
CA PRO A 391 -1.08 7.50 0.39
C PRO A 391 -2.11 6.67 -0.37
N MET A 392 -2.95 5.94 0.36
CA MET A 392 -4.02 5.11 -0.19
C MET A 392 -5.39 5.67 0.18
N PHE A 393 -6.18 6.00 -0.83
CA PHE A 393 -7.54 6.51 -0.69
C PHE A 393 -8.54 5.35 -0.73
N LEU A 394 -9.23 5.13 0.40
CA LEU A 394 -10.16 4.03 0.58
C LEU A 394 -11.60 4.55 0.77
N PRO A 395 -12.57 4.16 -0.09
CA PRO A 395 -13.98 4.49 0.11
C PRO A 395 -14.51 3.86 1.40
N SER A 396 -14.96 4.66 2.36
CA SER A 396 -15.43 4.16 3.66
C SER A 396 -16.73 3.35 3.55
N GLY A 397 -17.55 3.63 2.52
CA GLY A 397 -18.75 2.86 2.18
C GLY A 397 -18.46 1.42 1.73
N LEU A 398 -17.24 1.14 1.26
CA LEU A 398 -16.83 -0.17 0.74
C LEU A 398 -17.02 -1.28 1.78
N ARG A 399 -16.63 -1.03 3.03
CA ARG A 399 -16.75 -2.00 4.13
C ARG A 399 -18.21 -2.35 4.43
N LYS A 400 -19.09 -1.33 4.46
CA LYS A 400 -20.53 -1.53 4.69
C LYS A 400 -21.16 -2.35 3.56
N ALA A 401 -20.81 -2.04 2.31
CA ALA A 401 -21.26 -2.81 1.15
C ALA A 401 -20.76 -4.27 1.20
N PHE A 402 -19.50 -4.48 1.56
CA PHE A 402 -18.92 -5.81 1.70
C PHE A 402 -19.63 -6.66 2.76
N VAL A 403 -19.83 -6.12 3.97
CA VAL A 403 -20.54 -6.83 5.05
C VAL A 403 -21.99 -7.13 4.65
N ALA A 404 -22.65 -6.23 3.95
CA ALA A 404 -24.01 -6.47 3.42
C ALA A 404 -24.03 -7.63 2.41
N LEU A 405 -23.04 -7.70 1.52
CA LEU A 405 -22.88 -8.76 0.52
C LEU A 405 -22.49 -10.11 1.14
N ALA A 406 -21.69 -10.09 2.20
CA ALA A 406 -21.28 -11.28 2.95
C ALA A 406 -22.36 -11.78 3.93
N ARG A 407 -23.44 -11.02 4.17
CA ARG A 407 -24.45 -11.26 5.22
C ARG A 407 -24.96 -12.70 5.28
N VAL A 408 -25.24 -13.32 4.14
CA VAL A 408 -25.74 -14.70 4.07
C VAL A 408 -24.73 -15.67 4.68
N ASN A 409 -23.46 -15.55 4.30
CA ASN A 409 -22.37 -16.38 4.84
C ASN A 409 -22.09 -16.05 6.29
N THR A 410 -22.03 -14.76 6.65
CA THR A 410 -21.81 -14.31 8.04
C THR A 410 -22.89 -14.86 8.98
N SER A 411 -24.16 -14.88 8.57
CA SER A 411 -25.26 -15.45 9.38
C SER A 411 -25.17 -16.96 9.58
N ARG A 412 -24.38 -17.64 8.75
CA ARG A 412 -24.10 -19.08 8.81
C ARG A 412 -22.75 -19.38 9.46
N HIS A 413 -22.09 -18.37 10.05
CA HIS A 413 -20.74 -18.47 10.59
C HIS A 413 -19.73 -18.93 9.53
N ILE A 414 -19.83 -18.38 8.32
CA ILE A 414 -18.91 -18.64 7.21
C ILE A 414 -18.19 -17.35 6.85
N GLU A 415 -16.85 -17.37 6.83
CA GLU A 415 -16.03 -16.27 6.37
C GLU A 415 -16.22 -16.04 4.86
N THR A 416 -16.07 -14.78 4.46
CA THR A 416 -16.09 -14.36 3.06
C THR A 416 -14.97 -13.34 2.87
N CYS A 417 -14.26 -13.40 1.75
CA CYS A 417 -13.25 -12.43 1.33
C CYS A 417 -13.62 -11.70 0.04
N GLY A 418 -12.98 -10.56 -0.16
CA GLY A 418 -12.99 -9.75 -1.37
C GLY A 418 -11.62 -9.14 -1.61
N MET A 419 -11.38 -8.68 -2.84
CA MET A 419 -10.16 -8.03 -3.27
C MET A 419 -10.39 -6.53 -3.38
N LEU A 420 -9.38 -5.76 -2.94
CA LEU A 420 -9.39 -4.29 -3.01
C LEU A 420 -8.64 -3.88 -4.27
N CYS A 421 -9.39 -3.41 -5.27
CA CYS A 421 -8.88 -3.18 -6.61
C CYS A 421 -8.90 -1.69 -6.94
N GLY A 422 -7.83 -1.20 -7.56
CA GLY A 422 -7.65 0.23 -7.77
C GLY A 422 -6.66 0.57 -8.87
N ALA A 423 -6.31 1.85 -8.96
CA ALA A 423 -5.27 2.33 -9.85
C ALA A 423 -4.37 3.37 -9.15
N PRO A 424 -3.08 3.45 -9.52
CA PRO A 424 -2.19 4.49 -9.02
C PRO A 424 -2.32 5.75 -9.88
N GLN A 425 -2.20 6.92 -9.26
CA GLN A 425 -2.14 8.20 -9.97
C GLN A 425 -1.40 9.26 -9.16
N ASN A 426 -0.41 9.90 -9.79
CA ASN A 426 0.37 11.00 -9.20
C ASN A 426 0.98 10.63 -7.84
N GLY A 427 1.49 9.40 -7.71
CA GLY A 427 2.09 8.91 -6.45
C GLY A 427 1.10 8.56 -5.33
N ALA A 428 -0.21 8.52 -5.60
CA ALA A 428 -1.23 8.04 -4.67
C ALA A 428 -1.95 6.79 -5.23
N LEU A 429 -2.53 5.99 -4.34
CA LEU A 429 -3.28 4.78 -4.67
C LEU A 429 -4.77 5.04 -4.44
N TYR A 430 -5.63 4.73 -5.41
CA TYR A 430 -7.08 4.92 -5.30
C TYR A 430 -7.80 3.58 -5.43
N ILE A 431 -8.52 3.18 -4.38
CA ILE A 431 -9.39 1.99 -4.43
C ILE A 431 -10.70 2.37 -5.14
N HIS A 432 -10.99 1.69 -6.24
CA HIS A 432 -12.11 1.97 -7.15
C HIS A 432 -13.15 0.86 -7.15
N GLU A 433 -12.75 -0.36 -6.78
CA GLU A 433 -13.57 -1.53 -6.95
C GLU A 433 -13.36 -2.56 -5.83
N LEU A 434 -14.47 -3.12 -5.37
CA LEU A 434 -14.52 -4.30 -4.51
C LEU A 434 -14.90 -5.50 -5.37
N LEU A 435 -13.94 -6.39 -5.59
CA LEU A 435 -14.13 -7.61 -6.36
C LEU A 435 -14.33 -8.79 -5.41
N VAL A 436 -15.46 -9.48 -5.47
CA VAL A 436 -15.77 -10.66 -4.65
C VAL A 436 -15.57 -11.90 -5.51
N PRO A 437 -14.48 -12.66 -5.31
CA PRO A 437 -14.16 -13.79 -6.16
C PRO A 437 -14.96 -15.04 -5.81
N GLU A 438 -15.00 -16.01 -6.73
CA GLU A 438 -15.34 -17.40 -6.42
C GLU A 438 -14.45 -17.91 -5.29
N GLN A 439 -15.08 -18.42 -4.23
CA GLN A 439 -14.41 -18.75 -2.99
C GLN A 439 -15.12 -19.84 -2.19
N VAL A 440 -14.36 -20.53 -1.35
CA VAL A 440 -14.86 -21.50 -0.37
C VAL A 440 -14.53 -20.98 1.04
N GLY A 441 -15.57 -20.71 1.82
CA GLY A 441 -15.46 -20.26 3.21
C GLY A 441 -15.76 -21.37 4.22
N THR A 442 -15.10 -21.31 5.37
CA THR A 442 -15.40 -22.06 6.59
C THR A 442 -15.63 -21.07 7.74
N SER A 443 -15.71 -21.53 9.00
CA SER A 443 -15.86 -20.66 10.16
C SER A 443 -14.66 -19.76 10.45
N ASP A 444 -13.47 -20.16 9.98
CA ASP A 444 -12.19 -19.53 10.35
C ASP A 444 -11.27 -19.35 9.12
N THR A 445 -11.79 -19.62 7.92
CA THR A 445 -11.01 -19.51 6.68
C THR A 445 -11.87 -19.11 5.49
N CYS A 446 -11.28 -18.39 4.55
CA CYS A 446 -11.83 -18.20 3.20
C CYS A 446 -10.74 -18.38 2.15
N GLU A 447 -11.00 -19.21 1.14
CA GLU A 447 -10.07 -19.50 0.05
C GLU A 447 -10.67 -19.16 -1.29
N THR A 448 -9.94 -18.39 -2.10
CA THR A 448 -10.27 -18.17 -3.50
C THR A 448 -10.04 -19.43 -4.33
N VAL A 449 -10.88 -19.67 -5.34
CA VAL A 449 -10.82 -20.87 -6.20
C VAL A 449 -10.38 -20.51 -7.62
N ASN A 450 -11.09 -19.57 -8.27
CA ASN A 450 -10.88 -19.24 -9.68
C ASN A 450 -10.02 -17.99 -9.85
N GLU A 451 -8.71 -18.13 -9.61
CA GLU A 451 -7.79 -16.99 -9.71
C GLU A 451 -7.62 -16.44 -11.13
N LEU A 452 -7.97 -17.26 -12.12
CA LEU A 452 -7.92 -16.84 -13.52
C LEU A 452 -9.01 -15.80 -13.81
N ALA A 453 -10.23 -16.00 -13.32
CA ALA A 453 -11.32 -15.02 -13.47
C ALA A 453 -11.00 -13.69 -12.81
N ILE A 454 -10.40 -13.71 -11.61
CA ILE A 454 -9.90 -12.50 -10.93
C ILE A 454 -8.92 -11.77 -11.85
N TYR A 455 -7.96 -12.50 -12.42
CA TYR A 455 -6.94 -11.93 -13.27
C TYR A 455 -7.51 -11.33 -14.55
N GLU A 456 -8.37 -12.06 -15.27
CA GLU A 456 -8.99 -11.59 -16.51
C GLU A 456 -9.78 -10.30 -16.27
N HIS A 457 -10.46 -10.21 -15.13
CA HIS A 457 -11.17 -9.00 -14.72
C HIS A 457 -10.22 -7.82 -14.46
N LEU A 458 -9.18 -8.02 -13.64
CA LEU A 458 -8.19 -6.98 -13.32
C LEU A 458 -7.47 -6.47 -14.58
N GLU A 459 -7.11 -7.37 -15.50
CA GLU A 459 -6.46 -7.01 -16.76
C GLU A 459 -7.41 -6.22 -17.67
N LYS A 460 -8.64 -6.70 -17.85
CA LYS A 460 -9.66 -6.04 -18.69
C LYS A 460 -9.97 -4.62 -18.23
N HIS A 461 -9.96 -4.38 -16.93
CA HIS A 461 -10.32 -3.08 -16.34
C HIS A 461 -9.12 -2.21 -15.96
N ASN A 462 -7.88 -2.63 -16.28
CA ASN A 462 -6.65 -1.97 -15.88
C ASN A 462 -6.63 -1.66 -14.36
N LEU A 463 -6.83 -2.67 -13.52
CA LEU A 463 -6.84 -2.54 -12.07
C LEU A 463 -5.72 -3.35 -11.44
N VAL A 464 -5.16 -2.82 -10.34
CA VAL A 464 -4.21 -3.52 -9.47
C VAL A 464 -4.90 -3.95 -8.18
N CYS A 465 -4.55 -5.13 -7.68
CA CYS A 465 -4.99 -5.60 -6.37
C CYS A 465 -4.10 -5.03 -5.26
N TYR A 466 -4.60 -4.04 -4.52
CA TYR A 466 -3.90 -3.35 -3.43
C TYR A 466 -4.10 -3.98 -2.05
N GLY A 467 -4.87 -5.05 -1.97
CA GLY A 467 -5.15 -5.69 -0.70
C GLY A 467 -6.40 -6.55 -0.76
N TRP A 468 -6.87 -6.93 0.41
CA TRP A 468 -8.03 -7.80 0.55
C TRP A 468 -8.83 -7.42 1.79
N ILE A 469 -10.09 -7.83 1.79
CA ILE A 469 -11.04 -7.62 2.88
C ILE A 469 -11.70 -8.95 3.20
N HIS A 470 -11.87 -9.29 4.47
CA HIS A 470 -12.61 -10.48 4.88
C HIS A 470 -13.46 -10.26 6.13
N THR A 471 -14.32 -11.22 6.42
CA THR A 471 -15.21 -11.20 7.59
C THR A 471 -14.75 -12.19 8.63
N HIS A 472 -14.81 -11.79 9.89
CA HIS A 472 -14.82 -12.65 11.08
C HIS A 472 -16.26 -12.68 11.61
N PRO A 473 -17.06 -13.72 11.28
CA PRO A 473 -18.47 -13.75 11.65
C PRO A 473 -18.74 -13.75 13.15
N THR A 474 -17.84 -14.34 13.93
CA THR A 474 -17.98 -14.51 15.38
C THR A 474 -16.78 -14.05 16.18
N GLN A 475 -15.61 -14.05 15.56
CA GLN A 475 -14.34 -13.72 16.19
C GLN A 475 -14.18 -12.19 16.31
N THR A 476 -13.27 -11.77 17.18
CA THR A 476 -12.94 -10.35 17.33
C THR A 476 -12.16 -9.82 16.12
N CYS A 477 -12.00 -8.50 16.03
CA CYS A 477 -11.23 -7.89 14.96
C CYS A 477 -9.70 -7.98 15.22
N PHE A 478 -9.04 -8.98 14.63
CA PHE A 478 -7.58 -9.17 14.67
C PHE A 478 -7.10 -9.86 13.40
N MET A 479 -5.78 -9.91 13.17
CA MET A 479 -5.19 -10.73 12.10
C MET A 479 -4.84 -12.12 12.65
N SER A 480 -5.53 -13.16 12.18
CA SER A 480 -5.22 -14.55 12.55
C SER A 480 -3.87 -14.99 11.97
N SER A 481 -3.30 -16.10 12.48
CA SER A 481 -2.08 -16.70 11.91
C SER A 481 -2.20 -16.88 10.40
N ARG A 482 -3.35 -17.38 9.94
CA ARG A 482 -3.65 -17.56 8.52
C ARG A 482 -3.71 -16.24 7.75
N ASP A 483 -4.27 -15.19 8.35
CA ASP A 483 -4.35 -13.87 7.73
C ASP A 483 -2.96 -13.24 7.59
N LEU A 484 -2.09 -13.41 8.59
CA LEU A 484 -0.71 -12.93 8.56
C LEU A 484 0.06 -13.56 7.40
N HIS A 485 -0.02 -14.88 7.24
CA HIS A 485 0.62 -15.62 6.14
C HIS A 485 0.06 -15.22 4.77
N THR A 486 -1.26 -15.10 4.66
CA THR A 486 -1.91 -14.64 3.43
C THR A 486 -1.45 -13.23 3.09
N HIS A 487 -1.44 -12.32 4.06
CA HIS A 487 -1.09 -10.92 3.83
C HIS A 487 0.40 -10.71 3.53
N ALA A 488 1.29 -11.51 4.11
CA ALA A 488 2.73 -11.47 3.83
C ALA A 488 3.05 -11.60 2.33
N SER A 489 2.31 -12.46 1.62
CA SER A 489 2.46 -12.63 0.17
C SER A 489 2.14 -11.36 -0.63
N TYR A 490 1.12 -10.61 -0.21
CA TYR A 490 0.75 -9.34 -0.84
C TYR A 490 1.80 -8.28 -0.55
N GLN A 491 2.21 -8.15 0.72
CA GLN A 491 3.14 -7.11 1.16
C GLN A 491 4.58 -7.36 0.69
N ALA A 492 4.95 -8.60 0.38
CA ALA A 492 6.23 -8.93 -0.27
C ALA A 492 6.35 -8.34 -1.68
N GLY A 493 5.23 -8.27 -2.42
CA GLY A 493 5.18 -7.66 -3.74
C GLY A 493 4.93 -6.15 -3.71
N LEU A 494 4.09 -5.70 -2.78
CA LEU A 494 3.59 -4.33 -2.72
C LEU A 494 3.57 -3.84 -1.26
N PRO A 495 4.54 -3.03 -0.83
CA PRO A 495 4.66 -2.58 0.56
C PRO A 495 3.42 -1.87 1.10
N GLU A 496 2.67 -1.19 0.23
CA GLU A 496 1.43 -0.48 0.59
C GLU A 496 0.20 -1.40 0.73
N ALA A 497 0.34 -2.71 0.52
CA ALA A 497 -0.79 -3.62 0.58
C ALA A 497 -1.48 -3.60 1.96
N ILE A 498 -2.81 -3.72 1.97
CA ILE A 498 -3.59 -3.73 3.22
C ILE A 498 -4.49 -4.95 3.36
N ALA A 499 -4.80 -5.31 4.60
CA ALA A 499 -5.80 -6.32 4.96
C ALA A 499 -6.90 -5.68 5.82
N ILE A 500 -8.15 -5.77 5.38
CA ILE A 500 -9.31 -5.25 6.13
C ILE A 500 -10.05 -6.42 6.77
N VAL A 501 -10.12 -6.44 8.09
CA VAL A 501 -10.90 -7.43 8.85
C VAL A 501 -12.22 -6.80 9.28
N CYS A 502 -13.35 -7.42 8.94
CA CYS A 502 -14.67 -6.99 9.37
C CYS A 502 -15.23 -7.95 10.42
N ALA A 503 -15.43 -7.48 11.65
CA ALA A 503 -15.94 -8.28 12.77
C ALA A 503 -17.30 -7.73 13.23
N PRO A 504 -18.41 -8.00 12.51
CA PRO A 504 -19.71 -7.35 12.74
C PRO A 504 -20.32 -7.63 14.13
N THR A 505 -19.86 -8.66 14.85
CA THR A 505 -20.34 -9.02 16.19
C THR A 505 -19.42 -8.51 17.31
N SER A 506 -18.33 -7.82 17.00
CA SER A 506 -17.32 -7.36 17.96
C SER A 506 -17.14 -5.84 17.89
N GLU A 507 -16.58 -5.27 18.96
CA GLU A 507 -16.06 -3.89 18.96
C GLU A 507 -14.52 -3.95 19.14
N PRO A 508 -13.71 -3.37 18.23
CA PRO A 508 -14.12 -2.65 17.04
C PRO A 508 -14.74 -3.57 15.96
N SER A 509 -15.71 -3.02 15.23
CA SER A 509 -16.43 -3.75 14.17
C SER A 509 -15.59 -4.00 12.91
N TYR A 510 -14.43 -3.38 12.80
CA TYR A 510 -13.46 -3.60 11.73
C TYR A 510 -12.07 -3.08 12.09
N GLY A 511 -11.08 -3.45 11.29
CA GLY A 511 -9.72 -2.94 11.36
C GLY A 511 -9.02 -3.03 10.00
N ILE A 512 -8.08 -2.12 9.76
CA ILE A 512 -7.25 -2.07 8.56
C ILE A 512 -5.81 -2.28 9.00
N PHE A 513 -5.18 -3.34 8.51
CA PHE A 513 -3.91 -3.83 9.01
C PHE A 513 -2.87 -3.99 7.90
N ARG A 514 -1.60 -3.96 8.32
CA ARG A 514 -0.42 -4.38 7.55
C ARG A 514 0.56 -5.10 8.47
N LEU A 515 1.47 -5.89 7.92
CA LEU A 515 2.62 -6.40 8.67
C LEU A 515 3.60 -5.26 8.96
N THR A 516 4.26 -5.31 10.11
CA THR A 516 5.38 -4.43 10.41
C THR A 516 6.58 -4.83 9.55
N ASP A 517 7.33 -3.84 9.05
CA ASP A 517 8.40 -4.06 8.08
C ASP A 517 9.65 -3.32 8.55
N PRO A 518 10.73 -4.02 8.94
CA PRO A 518 11.07 -5.41 8.56
C PRO A 518 10.60 -6.51 9.53
N SER A 519 10.33 -6.20 10.79
CA SER A 519 10.22 -7.21 11.87
C SER A 519 9.14 -8.28 11.64
N GLY A 520 7.89 -7.87 11.38
CA GLY A 520 6.76 -8.78 11.22
C GLY A 520 6.77 -9.50 9.88
N LYS A 521 6.94 -8.76 8.79
CA LYS A 521 6.94 -9.27 7.41
C LYS A 521 7.97 -10.38 7.23
N ASP A 522 9.23 -10.12 7.60
CA ASP A 522 10.31 -11.09 7.41
C ASP A 522 10.11 -12.31 8.31
N HIS A 523 9.66 -12.13 9.55
CA HIS A 523 9.36 -13.25 10.44
C HIS A 523 8.28 -14.19 9.89
N ILE A 524 7.21 -13.65 9.27
CA ILE A 524 6.17 -14.46 8.64
C ILE A 524 6.68 -15.14 7.37
N LEU A 525 7.45 -14.44 6.54
CA LEU A 525 8.08 -15.01 5.34
C LEU A 525 9.13 -16.08 5.67
N ASP A 526 9.77 -16.02 6.84
CA ASP A 526 10.71 -17.02 7.32
C ASP A 526 10.06 -18.15 8.12
N CYS A 527 8.78 -18.03 8.45
CA CYS A 527 8.07 -19.08 9.16
C CYS A 527 7.96 -20.34 8.31
N ARG A 528 8.32 -21.49 8.91
CA ARG A 528 8.26 -22.81 8.29
C ARG A 528 7.26 -23.77 8.96
N GLN A 529 6.44 -23.28 9.89
CA GLN A 529 5.41 -24.08 10.54
C GLN A 529 4.32 -24.48 9.54
N THR A 530 3.81 -25.72 9.66
CA THR A 530 2.83 -26.30 8.72
C THR A 530 1.39 -26.30 9.26
N ALA A 531 1.22 -26.07 10.56
CA ALA A 531 -0.11 -25.98 11.17
C ALA A 531 -0.86 -24.75 10.65
N THR A 532 -2.14 -24.90 10.31
CA THR A 532 -2.99 -23.80 9.78
C THR A 532 -3.09 -22.62 10.74
N PHE A 533 -3.10 -22.90 12.04
CA PHE A 533 -3.09 -21.89 13.10
C PHE A 533 -1.94 -22.20 14.05
N HIS A 534 -0.99 -21.27 14.17
CA HIS A 534 0.12 -21.39 15.10
C HIS A 534 0.52 -20.02 15.66
N PRO A 535 1.01 -19.97 16.91
CA PRO A 535 1.54 -18.75 17.48
C PRO A 535 2.89 -18.39 16.85
N HIS A 536 3.17 -17.09 16.84
CA HIS A 536 4.45 -16.52 16.44
C HIS A 536 5.16 -15.95 17.67
N SER A 537 6.49 -16.01 17.69
CA SER A 537 7.31 -15.72 18.87
C SER A 537 7.66 -14.25 19.07
N ILE A 538 7.32 -13.40 18.10
CA ILE A 538 7.59 -11.96 18.13
C ILE A 538 6.31 -11.18 18.44
N ASP A 539 6.47 -10.11 19.21
CA ASP A 539 5.40 -9.14 19.42
C ASP A 539 5.35 -8.13 18.26
N ASN A 540 4.24 -7.40 18.12
CA ASN A 540 4.05 -6.35 17.11
C ASN A 540 4.27 -6.81 15.65
N ILE A 541 3.77 -8.01 15.32
CA ILE A 541 3.87 -8.60 13.97
C ILE A 541 3.12 -7.77 12.91
N TYR A 542 2.03 -7.14 13.33
CA TYR A 542 1.18 -6.34 12.47
C TYR A 542 0.75 -5.06 13.20
N THR A 543 0.39 -4.05 12.43
CA THR A 543 -0.03 -2.74 12.92
C THR A 543 -1.22 -2.23 12.12
N LYS A 544 -1.85 -1.16 12.62
CA LYS A 544 -2.98 -0.50 11.94
C LYS A 544 -2.49 0.45 10.84
N CYS A 545 -3.25 0.56 9.75
CA CYS A 545 -2.91 1.39 8.58
C CYS A 545 -3.68 2.71 8.49
N ASN A 546 -4.67 2.95 9.34
CA ASN A 546 -5.45 4.17 9.30
C ASN A 546 -4.66 5.37 9.88
N LYS A 547 -4.91 6.57 9.36
CA LYS A 547 -4.40 7.81 9.96
C LYS A 547 -4.79 7.91 11.44
N PRO A 548 -3.93 8.47 12.32
CA PRO A 548 -2.68 9.19 12.01
C PRO A 548 -1.44 8.31 11.80
N ILE A 549 -1.54 6.99 12.00
CA ILE A 549 -0.38 6.09 12.06
C ILE A 549 0.02 5.58 10.67
N GLY A 550 -0.94 5.24 9.81
CA GLY A 550 -0.65 4.64 8.51
C GLY A 550 -0.99 5.49 7.28
N HIS A 551 -0.80 4.90 6.11
CA HIS A 551 -0.92 5.53 4.79
C HIS A 551 -2.35 5.55 4.25
N VAL A 552 -3.31 4.92 4.93
CA VAL A 552 -4.70 4.80 4.45
C VAL A 552 -5.54 5.98 4.92
N ILE A 553 -6.25 6.59 3.97
CA ILE A 553 -7.17 7.72 4.14
C ILE A 553 -8.58 7.23 3.77
N GLU A 554 -9.40 6.94 4.78
CA GLU A 554 -10.81 6.58 4.59
C GLU A 554 -11.65 7.84 4.23
N ARG A 555 -12.52 7.71 3.23
CA ARG A 555 -13.32 8.83 2.71
C ARG A 555 -14.72 8.39 2.28
N GLU A 556 -15.74 9.17 2.66
CA GLU A 556 -17.16 8.90 2.31
C GLU A 556 -17.53 9.38 0.91
N ASP A 557 -16.81 10.35 0.38
CA ASP A 557 -17.07 11.01 -0.91
C ASP A 557 -16.40 10.31 -2.10
N LEU A 558 -15.62 9.26 -1.85
CA LEU A 558 -15.10 8.40 -2.91
C LEU A 558 -16.16 7.40 -3.35
N THR A 559 -16.36 7.32 -4.66
CA THR A 559 -17.22 6.31 -5.27
C THR A 559 -16.44 5.01 -5.50
N PHE A 560 -17.15 3.90 -5.51
CA PHE A 560 -16.60 2.59 -5.84
C PHE A 560 -17.66 1.73 -6.52
N THR A 561 -17.19 0.69 -7.20
CA THR A 561 -18.02 -0.35 -7.82
C THR A 561 -17.87 -1.67 -7.09
N VAL A 562 -18.91 -2.50 -7.11
CA VAL A 562 -18.88 -3.86 -6.55
C VAL A 562 -19.07 -4.84 -7.69
N VAL A 563 -18.16 -5.81 -7.81
CA VAL A 563 -18.21 -6.87 -8.80
C VAL A 563 -18.21 -8.21 -8.06
N ASP A 564 -19.25 -9.01 -8.26
CA ASP A 564 -19.39 -10.33 -7.62
C ASP A 564 -19.24 -11.42 -8.68
N LEU A 565 -18.24 -12.28 -8.51
CA LEU A 565 -17.90 -13.38 -9.43
C LEU A 565 -18.33 -14.75 -8.91
N ARG A 566 -19.00 -14.83 -7.75
CA ARG A 566 -19.34 -16.10 -7.07
C ARG A 566 -20.43 -16.92 -7.78
#